data_AF-A0A7Y5TYG5-F1
#
_entry.id   AF-A0A7Y5TYG5-F1
#
_cell.length_a   1.000
_cell.length_b   1.000
_cell.length_c   1.000
_cell.angle_alpha   90.00
_cell.angle_beta   90.00
_cell.angle_gamma   90.00
#
_symmetry.space_group_name_H-M   'P 1'
#
loop_
_entity.id
_entity.type
_entity.pdbx_description
1 polymer ?
#
loop_
_entity_poly.entity_id
_entity_poly.type
_entity_poly.pdbx_seq_one_letter_code
_entity_poly.pdbx_strand_id
1 'polypeptide(L)'
;MSSVIVRYVNPWKYRREQNEERVRALRQRDGDTCRRCKRAIRFDLTDGHDFGPKVVPIELTVGDEPEDLANLCLTHGRCNAKHGCDTAEVKERARIKHEAALFETSRRKRRRA
;
A
#
# COMPACT_ATOMS: atom_id res chain seq x y z
N MET A 1 15.13 4.17 23.42
CA MET A 1 14.75 5.54 23.85
C MET A 1 15.79 6.52 23.34
N SER A 2 15.56 7.11 22.16
CA SER A 2 16.47 8.11 21.60
C SER A 2 16.40 9.39 22.45
N SER A 3 17.55 9.90 22.89
CA SER A 3 17.61 11.09 23.74
C SER A 3 17.00 12.29 23.02
N VAL A 4 16.22 13.10 23.75
CA VAL A 4 15.50 14.30 23.24
C VAL A 4 16.43 15.22 22.42
N ILE A 5 17.72 15.23 22.74
CA ILE A 5 18.78 15.98 22.08
C ILE A 5 18.95 15.60 20.60
N VAL A 6 18.80 14.32 20.23
CA VAL A 6 18.96 13.85 18.84
C VAL A 6 17.91 14.48 17.91
N ARG A 7 16.71 14.77 18.41
CA ARG A 7 15.64 15.44 17.65
C ARG A 7 16.06 16.83 17.16
N TYR A 8 16.87 17.54 17.92
CA TYR A 8 17.26 18.92 17.64
C TYR A 8 18.61 19.03 16.93
N VAL A 9 19.54 18.12 17.22
CA VAL A 9 20.88 18.13 16.61
C VAL A 9 20.88 17.56 15.19
N ASN A 10 20.05 16.54 14.92
CA ASN A 10 19.89 16.01 13.57
C ASN A 10 18.42 15.60 13.29
N PRO A 11 17.53 16.60 13.12
CA PRO A 11 16.11 16.35 12.86
C PRO A 11 15.87 15.51 11.60
N TRP A 12 16.77 15.59 10.61
CA TRP A 12 16.66 14.81 9.37
C TRP A 12 16.89 13.32 9.60
N LYS A 13 17.92 12.96 10.36
CA LYS A 13 18.19 11.56 10.74
C LYS A 13 17.05 11.00 11.59
N TYR A 14 16.59 11.77 12.57
CA TYR A 14 15.47 11.38 13.41
C TYR A 14 14.19 11.09 12.60
N ARG A 15 13.83 11.98 11.66
CA ARG A 15 12.67 11.76 10.78
C ARG A 15 12.82 10.53 9.89
N ARG A 16 14.03 10.23 9.42
CA ARG A 16 14.32 9.04 8.62
C ARG A 16 14.13 7.76 9.44
N GLU A 17 14.68 7.70 10.65
CA GLU A 17 14.52 6.56 11.57
C GLU A 17 13.04 6.31 11.91
N GLN A 18 12.28 7.38 12.21
CA GLN A 18 10.84 7.28 12.46
C GLN A 18 10.06 6.76 11.24
N ASN A 19 10.44 7.17 10.03
CA ASN A 19 9.81 6.67 8.82
C ASN A 19 10.16 5.19 8.58
N GLU A 20 11.40 4.78 8.81
CA GLU A 20 11.84 3.38 8.72
C GLU A 20 11.10 2.49 9.73
N GLU A 21 10.89 2.97 10.95
CA GLU A 21 10.08 2.29 11.98
C GLU A 21 8.63 2.11 11.51
N ARG A 22 8.01 3.16 10.97
CA ARG A 22 6.64 3.10 10.41
C ARG A 22 6.56 2.12 9.24
N VAL A 23 7.51 2.16 8.31
CA VAL A 23 7.56 1.23 7.17
C VAL A 23 7.69 -0.21 7.67
N ARG A 24 8.53 -0.46 8.68
CA ARG A 24 8.70 -1.80 9.27
C ARG A 24 7.41 -2.29 9.92
N ALA A 25 6.73 -1.45 10.70
CA ALA A 25 5.47 -1.79 11.35
C ALA A 25 4.37 -2.09 10.32
N LEU A 26 4.24 -1.24 9.29
CA LEU A 26 3.26 -1.45 8.23
C LEU A 26 3.59 -2.68 7.37
N ARG A 27 4.88 -2.97 7.14
CA ARG A 27 5.31 -4.17 6.42
C ARG A 27 4.95 -5.45 7.17
N GLN A 28 5.04 -5.46 8.50
CA GLN A 28 4.58 -6.59 9.31
C GLN A 28 3.06 -6.82 9.20
N ARG A 29 2.28 -5.74 9.10
CA ARG A 29 0.81 -5.82 9.02
C ARG A 29 0.29 -6.12 7.61
N ASP A 30 0.74 -5.37 6.62
CA ASP A 30 0.24 -5.40 5.24
C ASP A 30 1.06 -6.34 4.33
N GLY A 31 2.22 -6.81 4.81
CA GLY A 31 3.19 -7.59 4.04
C GLY A 31 3.99 -6.75 3.04
N ASP A 32 4.47 -7.43 2.00
CA ASP A 32 5.36 -6.84 0.99
C ASP A 32 4.60 -6.33 -0.25
N THR A 33 3.29 -6.08 -0.14
CA THR A 33 2.44 -5.71 -1.28
C THR A 33 1.84 -4.32 -1.14
N CYS A 34 1.77 -3.62 -2.27
CA CYS A 34 1.17 -2.30 -2.33
C CYS A 34 -0.35 -2.37 -2.12
N ARG A 35 -0.87 -1.60 -1.15
CA ARG A 35 -2.30 -1.55 -0.83
C ARG A 35 -3.16 -1.24 -2.05
N ARG A 36 -2.68 -0.36 -2.96
CA ARG A 36 -3.35 0.08 -4.18
C ARG A 36 -3.31 -0.97 -5.28
N CYS A 37 -2.13 -1.29 -5.82
CA CYS A 37 -2.02 -2.10 -7.02
C CYS A 37 -1.80 -3.60 -6.75
N LYS A 38 -1.67 -4.00 -5.48
CA LYS A 38 -1.40 -5.37 -5.00
C LYS A 38 -0.11 -6.00 -5.55
N ARG A 39 0.76 -5.22 -6.21
CA ARG A 39 2.09 -5.68 -6.65
C ARG A 39 3.11 -5.54 -5.52
N ALA A 40 4.17 -6.34 -5.59
CA ALA A 40 5.26 -6.30 -4.62
C ALA A 40 5.91 -4.91 -4.53
N ILE A 41 6.21 -4.47 -3.31
CA ILE A 41 7.00 -3.27 -3.01
C ILE A 41 8.46 -3.67 -2.89
N ARG A 42 9.34 -2.84 -3.44
CA ARG A 42 10.78 -3.03 -3.37
C ARG A 42 11.36 -2.16 -2.25
N PHE A 43 11.67 -2.79 -1.13
CA PHE A 43 12.25 -2.13 0.05
C PHE A 43 13.77 -1.96 -0.05
N ASP A 44 14.40 -2.57 -1.05
CA ASP A 44 15.83 -2.47 -1.34
C ASP A 44 16.20 -1.17 -2.06
N LEU A 45 15.21 -0.47 -2.61
CA LEU A 45 15.40 0.78 -3.34
C LEU A 45 15.53 1.97 -2.40
N THR A 46 16.26 2.98 -2.85
CA THR A 46 16.40 4.25 -2.14
C THR A 46 15.05 4.96 -1.99
N ASP A 47 14.96 5.78 -0.94
CA ASP A 47 13.79 6.63 -0.71
C ASP A 47 13.50 7.53 -1.93
N GLY A 48 12.22 7.73 -2.23
CA GLY A 48 11.74 8.47 -3.40
C GLY A 48 11.67 7.69 -4.73
N HIS A 49 12.09 6.43 -4.77
CA HIS A 49 11.92 5.61 -5.99
C HIS A 49 10.45 5.24 -6.22
N ASP A 50 10.01 5.24 -7.49
CA ASP A 50 8.63 4.90 -7.88
C ASP A 50 8.10 3.54 -7.37
N PHE A 51 8.96 2.53 -7.26
CA PHE A 51 8.62 1.18 -6.75
C PHE A 51 8.99 1.00 -5.27
N GLY A 52 9.56 2.05 -4.66
CA GLY A 52 9.88 2.09 -3.25
C GLY A 52 8.63 2.18 -2.37
N PRO A 53 8.77 1.88 -1.07
CA PRO A 53 7.71 2.03 -0.10
C PRO A 53 7.40 3.51 0.15
N LYS A 54 6.12 3.85 0.18
CA LYS A 54 5.61 5.15 0.58
C LYS A 54 4.51 4.96 1.60
N VAL A 55 4.62 5.65 2.73
CA VAL A 55 3.59 5.68 3.77
C VAL A 55 2.56 6.75 3.42
N VAL A 56 1.29 6.38 3.32
CA VAL A 56 0.21 7.29 2.93
C VAL A 56 -1.01 7.06 3.84
N PRO A 57 -1.72 8.12 4.26
CA PRO A 57 -2.96 7.96 5.01
C PRO A 57 -4.06 7.30 4.17
N ILE A 58 -4.80 6.39 4.81
CA ILE A 58 -6.04 5.79 4.33
C ILE A 58 -7.14 6.72 4.85
N GLU A 59 -7.80 7.47 3.97
CA GLU A 59 -8.95 8.38 4.23
C GLU A 59 -9.21 8.74 5.71
N LEU A 60 -8.79 9.94 6.12
CA LEU A 60 -9.07 10.46 7.46
C LEU A 60 -10.57 10.69 7.64
N THR A 61 -11.24 9.83 8.39
CA THR A 61 -12.53 10.15 8.99
C THR A 61 -12.33 11.26 10.02
N VAL A 62 -13.25 12.23 10.07
CA VAL A 62 -13.15 13.40 10.95
C VAL A 62 -13.17 12.93 12.41
N GLY A 63 -12.00 12.84 13.05
CA GLY A 63 -11.84 12.35 14.42
C GLY A 63 -10.71 11.34 14.61
N ASP A 64 -10.14 10.81 13.52
CA ASP A 64 -9.01 9.89 13.59
C ASP A 64 -7.68 10.63 13.72
N GLU A 65 -6.89 10.25 14.73
CA GLU A 65 -5.52 10.74 14.91
C GLU A 65 -4.69 10.37 13.66
N PRO A 66 -4.13 11.35 12.94
CA PRO A 66 -3.46 11.13 11.65
C PRO A 66 -2.16 10.33 11.77
N GLU A 67 -1.67 10.10 12.99
CA GLU A 67 -0.44 9.38 13.27
C GLU A 67 -0.64 7.90 13.66
N ASP A 68 -1.88 7.44 13.85
CA ASP A 68 -2.11 6.04 14.19
C ASP A 68 -1.78 5.13 12.99
N LEU A 69 -1.07 4.04 13.24
CA LEU A 69 -0.71 3.04 12.24
C LEU A 69 -1.96 2.49 11.54
N ALA A 70 -3.09 2.41 12.25
CA ALA A 70 -4.38 2.00 11.68
C ALA A 70 -4.79 2.85 10.47
N ASN A 71 -4.45 4.14 10.49
CA ASN A 71 -4.84 5.13 9.48
C ASN A 71 -3.79 5.29 8.38
N LEU A 72 -2.72 4.50 8.40
CA LEU A 72 -1.62 4.56 7.43
C LEU A 72 -1.56 3.25 6.61
N CYS A 73 -1.10 3.32 5.36
CA CYS A 73 -0.81 2.16 4.52
C CYS A 73 0.48 2.30 3.73
N LEU A 74 0.99 1.15 3.26
CA LEU A 74 2.08 1.10 2.29
C LEU A 74 1.58 1.11 0.85
N THR A 75 2.07 2.06 0.07
CA THR A 75 1.91 2.11 -1.39
C THR A 75 3.24 2.28 -2.10
N HIS A 76 3.27 2.03 -3.40
CA HIS A 76 4.40 2.49 -4.24
C HIS A 76 4.45 4.02 -4.27
N GLY A 77 5.63 4.59 -4.49
CA GLY A 77 5.81 6.04 -4.66
C GLY A 77 4.87 6.66 -5.69
N ARG A 78 4.69 5.97 -6.83
CA ARG A 78 3.78 6.37 -7.91
C ARG A 78 2.30 6.07 -7.67
N CYS A 79 1.98 5.22 -6.69
CA CYS A 79 0.61 4.81 -6.42
C CYS A 79 -0.02 5.76 -5.39
N ASN A 80 -1.17 6.32 -5.76
CA ASN A 80 -1.98 7.12 -4.83
C ASN A 80 -2.87 6.20 -3.97
N ALA A 81 -2.85 6.38 -2.65
CA ALA A 81 -3.69 5.62 -1.71
C ALA A 81 -5.15 6.11 -1.69
N LYS A 82 -5.40 7.39 -2.00
CA LYS A 82 -6.75 8.00 -1.98
C LYS A 82 -7.76 7.29 -2.87
N HIS A 83 -7.29 6.63 -3.90
CA HIS A 83 -8.14 5.77 -4.71
C HIS A 83 -7.64 4.38 -4.37
N GLY A 84 -8.17 3.66 -3.38
CA GLY A 84 -7.82 2.24 -3.20
C GLY A 84 -8.39 1.41 -4.36
N CYS A 85 -7.79 0.27 -4.75
CA CYS A 85 -8.47 -0.69 -5.64
C CYS A 85 -9.50 -1.56 -4.89
N ASP A 86 -9.68 -1.33 -3.58
CA ASP A 86 -10.56 -2.11 -2.72
C ASP A 86 -11.95 -1.50 -2.55
N THR A 87 -12.35 -0.52 -3.36
CA THR A 87 -13.73 -0.04 -3.35
C THR A 87 -14.66 -1.17 -3.80
N ALA A 88 -15.86 -1.24 -3.19
CA ALA A 88 -16.84 -2.27 -3.50
C ALA A 88 -17.14 -2.35 -5.01
N GLU A 89 -17.21 -1.19 -5.68
CA GLU A 89 -17.42 -1.09 -7.12
C GLU A 89 -16.30 -1.71 -7.98
N VAL A 90 -15.05 -1.60 -7.55
CA VAL A 90 -13.91 -2.16 -8.29
C VAL A 90 -13.85 -3.67 -8.09
N LYS A 91 -14.16 -4.16 -6.88
CA LYS A 91 -14.30 -5.59 -6.60
C LYS A 91 -15.43 -6.22 -7.41
N GLU A 92 -16.58 -5.56 -7.49
CA GLU A 92 -17.72 -6.04 -8.27
C GLU A 92 -17.39 -6.11 -9.77
N ARG A 93 -16.77 -5.07 -10.33
CA ARG A 93 -16.30 -5.09 -11.72
C ARG A 93 -15.29 -6.20 -11.99
N ALA A 94 -14.39 -6.47 -11.05
CA ALA A 94 -13.44 -7.57 -11.18
C ALA A 94 -14.15 -8.94 -11.14
N ARG A 95 -15.16 -9.10 -10.27
CA ARG A 95 -15.97 -10.33 -10.20
C ARG A 95 -16.69 -10.61 -11.52
N ILE A 96 -17.38 -9.61 -12.07
CA ILE A 96 -18.10 -9.73 -13.35
C ILE A 96 -17.14 -10.11 -14.49
N LYS A 97 -15.95 -9.49 -14.55
CA LYS A 97 -14.93 -9.84 -15.56
C LYS A 97 -14.42 -11.27 -15.40
N HIS A 98 -14.22 -11.73 -14.18
CA HIS A 98 -13.78 -13.09 -13.90
C HIS A 98 -14.84 -14.12 -14.29
N GLU A 99 -16.11 -13.88 -13.92
CA GLU A 99 -17.24 -14.72 -14.33
C GLU A 99 -17.34 -14.81 -15.87
N ALA A 100 -17.26 -13.68 -16.57
CA ALA A 100 -17.28 -13.65 -18.04
C ALA A 100 -16.13 -14.47 -18.67
N ALA A 101 -14.91 -14.37 -18.13
CA ALA A 101 -13.75 -15.12 -18.62
C ALA A 101 -13.90 -16.64 -18.43
N LEU A 102 -14.56 -17.10 -17.36
CA LEU A 102 -14.89 -18.51 -17.14
C LEU A 102 -15.88 -19.04 -18.19
N PHE A 103 -16.88 -18.23 -18.55
CA PHE A 103 -17.83 -18.59 -19.61
C PHE A 103 -17.18 -18.61 -21.01
N GLU A 104 -16.21 -17.72 -21.27
CA GLU A 104 -15.50 -17.71 -22.55
C GLU A 104 -14.55 -18.91 -22.69
N THR A 105 -13.80 -19.23 -21.63
CA THR A 105 -12.88 -20.38 -21.62
C THR A 105 -13.62 -21.72 -21.73
N SER A 106 -14.77 -21.87 -21.07
CA SER A 106 -15.63 -23.06 -21.21
C SER A 106 -16.19 -23.21 -22.63
N ARG A 107 -16.64 -22.11 -23.26
CA ARG A 107 -17.07 -22.10 -24.67
C ARG A 107 -15.94 -22.48 -25.64
N ARG A 108 -14.72 -21.97 -25.43
CA ARG A 108 -13.53 -22.33 -26.23
C ARG A 108 -13.16 -23.81 -26.06
N LYS A 109 -13.24 -24.35 -24.84
CA LYS A 109 -12.95 -25.76 -24.57
C LYS A 109 -13.96 -26.68 -25.26
N ARG A 110 -15.25 -26.32 -25.26
CA ARG A 110 -16.31 -27.08 -25.95
C ARG A 110 -16.20 -27.07 -27.48
N ARG A 111 -15.66 -26.01 -28.09
CA ARG A 111 -15.43 -25.95 -29.56
C ARG A 111 -14.20 -26.74 -30.03
N ARG A 112 -13.30 -27.13 -29.12
CA ARG A 112 -12.06 -27.86 -29.42
C ARG A 112 -12.16 -29.38 -29.22
N ALA A 113 -13.25 -29.85 -28.58
CA ALA A 113 -13.59 -31.26 -28.43
C ALA A 113 -14.56 -31.68 -29.52
#